data_AF-A0A2V6TDX0-F1
#
_entry.id   AF-A0A2V6TDX0-F1
#
_cell.length_a   1.000
_cell.length_b   1.000
_cell.length_c   1.000
_cell.angle_alpha   90.00
_cell.angle_beta   90.00
_cell.angle_gamma   90.00
#
_symmetry.space_group_name_H-M   'P 1'
#
loop_
_entity.id
_entity.type
_entity.pdbx_description
1 polymer ?
#
loop_
_entity_poly.entity_id
_entity_poly.type
_entity_poly.pdbx_seq_one_letter_code
_entity_poly.pdbx_strand_id
1 'polypeptide(L)'
;MRKVYGYVALACVVLAAREAAAITGNDYQRLTPQERAMYVAGTLEGWIVADTVMRARPSAMFSTTFGQIVRCVSGRLSTAEVRTLVDRFVSRNPGERKQDMGQLILLALDEACRK
;
A
#
# COMPACT_ATOMS: atom_id res chain seq x y z
N MET A 1 -28.71 -28.05 -18.71
CA MET A 1 -28.99 -26.60 -18.54
C MET A 1 -28.36 -25.99 -17.27
N ARG A 2 -28.57 -26.53 -16.06
CA ARG A 2 -28.02 -25.97 -14.79
C ARG A 2 -26.49 -25.76 -14.76
N LYS A 3 -25.71 -26.65 -15.38
CA LYS A 3 -24.24 -26.52 -15.49
C LYS A 3 -23.83 -25.36 -16.39
N VAL A 4 -24.54 -25.13 -17.50
CA VAL A 4 -24.24 -24.06 -18.47
C VAL A 4 -24.47 -22.69 -17.84
N TYR A 5 -25.57 -22.51 -17.10
CA TYR A 5 -25.81 -21.28 -16.34
C TYR A 5 -24.74 -21.03 -15.25
N GLY A 6 -24.21 -22.10 -14.64
CA GLY A 6 -23.11 -22.00 -13.68
C GLY A 6 -21.80 -21.50 -14.31
N TYR A 7 -21.44 -22.03 -15.48
CA TYR A 7 -20.24 -21.57 -16.22
C TYR A 7 -20.38 -20.14 -16.74
N VAL A 8 -21.58 -19.75 -17.21
CA VAL A 8 -21.85 -18.39 -17.68
C VAL A 8 -21.80 -17.40 -16.52
N ALA A 9 -22.40 -17.71 -15.37
CA ALA A 9 -22.33 -16.86 -14.19
C ALA A 9 -20.89 -16.70 -13.68
N LEU A 10 -20.11 -17.78 -13.65
CA LEU A 10 -18.70 -17.75 -13.24
C LEU A 10 -17.85 -16.91 -14.21
N ALA A 11 -18.06 -17.08 -15.53
CA ALA A 11 -17.38 -16.29 -16.54
C ALA A 11 -17.70 -14.79 -16.44
N CYS A 12 -18.96 -14.43 -16.16
CA CYS A 12 -19.36 -13.03 -15.94
C CYS A 12 -18.71 -12.43 -14.68
N VAL A 13 -18.56 -13.20 -13.59
CA VAL A 13 -17.88 -12.73 -12.36
C VAL A 13 -16.39 -12.50 -12.61
N VAL A 14 -15.74 -13.39 -13.37
CA VAL A 14 -14.31 -13.25 -13.71
C VAL A 14 -14.08 -12.08 -14.67
N LEU A 15 -14.97 -11.86 -15.65
CA LEU A 15 -14.89 -10.74 -16.60
C LEU A 15 -15.27 -9.40 -15.97
N ALA A 16 -16.07 -9.40 -14.90
CA ALA A 16 -16.44 -8.21 -14.13
C ALA A 16 -15.46 -7.89 -13.00
N ALA A 17 -14.45 -8.73 -12.77
CA ALA A 17 -13.35 -8.43 -11.85
C ALA A 17 -12.50 -7.31 -12.46
N ARG A 18 -12.93 -6.06 -12.23
CA ARG A 18 -12.04 -4.90 -12.38
C ARG A 18 -10.89 -5.06 -11.39
N GLU A 19 -9.71 -4.60 -11.77
CA GLU A 19 -8.63 -4.38 -10.79
C GLU A 19 -9.22 -3.65 -9.58
N ALA A 20 -8.98 -4.17 -8.39
CA ALA A 20 -9.39 -3.50 -7.18
C ALA A 20 -8.69 -2.14 -7.17
N ALA A 21 -9.44 -1.07 -7.44
CA ALA A 21 -8.89 0.26 -7.45
C ALA A 21 -8.27 0.51 -6.08
N ALA A 22 -6.97 0.85 -6.08
CA ALA A 22 -6.30 1.17 -4.85
C ALA A 22 -7.00 2.38 -4.20
N ILE A 23 -7.16 2.34 -2.87
CA ILE A 23 -7.87 3.41 -2.18
C ILE A 23 -7.04 4.70 -2.24
N THR A 24 -7.72 5.84 -2.32
CA THR A 24 -7.03 7.13 -2.30
C THR A 24 -6.76 7.59 -0.86
N GLY A 25 -5.96 8.65 -0.70
CA GLY A 25 -5.85 9.34 0.60
C GLY A 25 -7.20 9.83 1.15
N ASN A 26 -8.14 10.22 0.29
CA ASN A 26 -9.49 10.62 0.71
C ASN A 26 -10.29 9.43 1.26
N ASP A 27 -10.17 8.26 0.63
CA ASP A 27 -10.85 7.04 1.09
C ASP A 27 -10.23 6.57 2.42
N TYR A 28 -8.90 6.61 2.52
CA TYR A 28 -8.18 6.31 3.75
C TYR A 28 -8.63 7.19 4.94
N GLN A 29 -8.93 8.47 4.70
CA GLN A 29 -9.46 9.36 5.75
C GLN A 29 -10.87 8.98 6.23
N ARG A 30 -11.62 8.18 5.48
CA ARG A 30 -12.95 7.70 5.89
C ARG A 30 -12.87 6.41 6.71
N LEU A 31 -11.73 5.72 6.68
CA LEU A 31 -11.49 4.51 7.46
C LEU A 31 -11.45 4.82 8.97
N THR A 32 -11.92 3.85 9.75
CA THR A 32 -11.75 3.82 11.20
C THR A 32 -10.27 3.72 11.59
N PRO A 33 -9.89 4.09 12.82
CA PRO A 33 -8.50 3.98 13.27
C PRO A 33 -7.91 2.56 13.17
N GLN A 34 -8.74 1.52 13.33
CA GLN A 34 -8.33 0.13 13.22
C GLN A 34 -8.10 -0.28 11.76
N GLU A 35 -9.01 0.08 10.85
CA GLU A 35 -8.84 -0.19 9.42
C GLU A 35 -7.60 0.50 8.86
N ARG A 36 -7.33 1.73 9.27
CA ARG A 36 -6.09 2.44 8.92
C ARG A 36 -4.84 1.69 9.40
N ALA A 37 -4.86 1.21 10.64
CA ALA A 37 -3.75 0.43 11.19
C ALA A 37 -3.50 -0.84 10.38
N MET A 38 -4.56 -1.57 10.03
CA MET A 38 -4.47 -2.79 9.21
C MET A 38 -3.99 -2.50 7.79
N TYR A 39 -4.46 -1.40 7.18
CA TYR A 39 -4.02 -0.98 5.85
C TYR A 39 -2.51 -0.70 5.81
N VAL A 40 -2.03 0.09 6.79
CA VAL A 40 -0.60 0.41 6.91
C VAL A 40 0.22 -0.84 7.20
N ALA A 41 -0.25 -1.71 8.11
CA ALA A 41 0.41 -2.97 8.43
C ALA A 41 0.58 -3.85 7.18
N GLY A 42 -0.51 -4.12 6.46
CA GLY A 42 -0.47 -4.96 5.25
C GLY A 42 0.40 -4.36 4.14
N THR A 43 0.38 -3.03 3.99
CA THR A 43 1.25 -2.35 3.04
C THR A 43 2.72 -2.56 3.38
N LEU A 44 3.11 -2.36 4.64
CA LEU A 44 4.48 -2.54 5.10
C LEU A 44 4.95 -4.00 4.98
N GLU A 45 4.12 -4.95 5.39
CA GLU A 45 4.44 -6.38 5.27
C GLU A 45 4.68 -6.76 3.79
N GLY A 46 3.80 -6.32 2.89
CA GLY A 46 3.97 -6.53 1.45
C GLY A 46 5.27 -5.95 0.92
N TRP A 47 5.66 -4.75 1.38
CA TRP A 47 6.90 -4.09 0.97
C TRP A 47 8.16 -4.76 1.53
N ILE A 48 8.13 -5.23 2.78
CA ILE A 48 9.24 -5.97 3.39
C ILE A 48 9.48 -7.30 2.64
N VAL A 49 8.40 -8.00 2.28
CA VAL A 49 8.48 -9.22 1.47
C VAL A 49 9.01 -8.90 0.08
N ALA A 50 8.50 -7.85 -0.57
CA ALA A 50 8.98 -7.42 -1.88
C ALA A 50 10.48 -7.08 -1.86
N ASP A 51 10.96 -6.33 -0.87
CA ASP A 51 12.39 -6.02 -0.70
C ASP A 51 13.25 -7.27 -0.50
N THR A 52 12.74 -8.26 0.22
CA THR A 52 13.42 -9.56 0.38
C THR A 52 13.53 -10.31 -0.95
N VAL A 53 12.44 -10.42 -1.71
CA VAL A 53 12.43 -11.10 -3.02
C VAL A 53 13.35 -10.40 -4.01
N MET A 54 13.34 -9.07 -4.03
CA MET A 54 14.08 -8.29 -5.01
C MET A 54 15.57 -8.17 -4.68
N ARG A 55 15.97 -8.32 -3.42
CA ARG A 55 17.38 -8.57 -3.06
C ARG A 55 17.88 -9.92 -3.60
N ALA A 56 17.03 -10.96 -3.56
CA ALA A 56 17.38 -12.27 -4.08
C ALA A 56 17.41 -12.32 -5.62
N ARG A 57 16.71 -11.39 -6.28
CA ARG A 57 16.66 -11.25 -7.75
C ARG A 57 16.87 -9.79 -8.14
N PRO A 58 18.12 -9.30 -8.15
CA PRO A 58 18.41 -7.89 -8.35
C PRO A 58 17.87 -7.42 -9.71
N SER A 59 17.07 -6.36 -9.69
CA SER A 59 16.74 -5.59 -10.88
C SER A 59 17.16 -4.14 -10.67
N ALA A 60 17.68 -3.51 -11.73
CA ALA A 60 18.07 -2.09 -11.68
C ALA A 60 16.89 -1.15 -11.33
N MET A 61 15.66 -1.61 -11.56
CA MET A 61 14.43 -0.90 -11.20
C MET A 61 14.14 -0.91 -9.69
N PHE A 62 14.69 -1.88 -8.94
CA PHE A 62 14.40 -2.05 -7.51
C PHE A 62 15.53 -1.61 -6.57
N SER A 63 16.73 -1.40 -7.08
CA SER A 63 17.81 -0.72 -6.35
C SER A 63 17.55 0.78 -6.11
N THR A 64 16.32 1.22 -6.34
CA THR A 64 15.82 2.59 -6.26
C THR A 64 15.44 2.98 -4.83
N THR A 65 15.02 4.25 -4.67
CA THR A 65 14.56 4.90 -3.44
C THR A 65 13.62 4.02 -2.59
N PHE A 66 12.77 3.19 -3.22
CA PHE A 66 11.85 2.29 -2.54
C PHE A 66 12.56 1.33 -1.56
N GLY A 67 13.58 0.59 -2.02
CA GLY A 67 14.31 -0.34 -1.16
C GLY A 67 15.04 0.38 -0.02
N GLN A 68 15.52 1.60 -0.24
CA GLN A 68 16.16 2.41 0.79
C GLN A 68 15.17 2.81 1.89
N ILE A 69 13.96 3.25 1.51
CA ILE A 69 12.89 3.59 2.45
C ILE A 69 12.45 2.37 3.24
N VAL A 70 12.18 1.23 2.58
CA VAL A 70 11.76 0.00 3.27
C VAL A 70 12.80 -0.43 4.31
N ARG A 71 14.10 -0.35 4.00
CA ARG A 71 15.18 -0.67 4.94
C ARG A 71 15.32 0.35 6.07
N CYS A 72 15.05 1.63 5.82
CA CYS A 72 15.02 2.63 6.87
C CYS A 72 13.89 2.36 7.89
N VAL A 73 12.76 1.82 7.43
CA VAL A 73 11.59 1.59 8.30
C VAL A 73 11.69 0.22 8.99
N SER A 74 12.12 -0.81 8.26
CA SER A 74 12.22 -2.18 8.76
C SER A 74 13.16 -2.28 9.96
N GLY A 75 12.63 -2.75 11.09
CA GLY A 75 13.38 -2.91 12.35
C GLY A 75 13.68 -1.60 13.11
N ARG A 76 13.29 -0.42 12.58
CA ARG A 76 13.52 0.88 13.24
C ARG A 76 12.23 1.55 13.71
N LEU A 77 11.13 1.36 12.99
CA LEU A 77 9.82 1.91 13.35
C LEU A 77 8.82 0.80 13.58
N SER A 78 8.02 0.93 14.63
CA SER A 78 6.82 0.13 14.83
C SER A 78 5.74 0.49 13.80
N THR A 79 4.84 -0.44 13.51
CA THR A 79 3.68 -0.20 12.64
C THR A 79 2.82 0.97 13.13
N ALA A 80 2.74 1.17 14.45
CA ALA A 80 2.01 2.28 15.05
C ALA A 80 2.68 3.65 14.78
N GLU A 81 4.01 3.71 14.82
CA GLU A 81 4.77 4.91 14.46
C GLU A 81 4.63 5.22 12.98
N VAL A 82 4.71 4.20 12.11
CA VAL A 82 4.48 4.38 10.68
C VAL A 82 3.08 4.91 10.41
N ARG A 83 2.04 4.31 11.01
CA ARG A 83 0.67 4.82 10.87
C ARG A 83 0.57 6.28 11.29
N THR A 84 1.21 6.65 12.40
CA THR A 84 1.20 8.04 12.89
C THR A 84 1.88 9.00 11.89
N LEU A 85 2.97 8.60 11.25
CA LEU A 85 3.63 9.38 10.20
C LEU A 85 2.72 9.55 8.98
N VAL A 86 2.08 8.47 8.55
CA VAL A 86 1.15 8.45 7.42
C VAL A 86 -0.06 9.34 7.67
N ASP A 87 -0.72 9.19 8.83
CA ASP A 87 -1.86 10.02 9.22
C ASP A 87 -1.50 11.51 9.22
N ARG A 88 -0.32 11.83 9.76
CA ARG A 88 0.22 13.20 9.79
C ARG A 88 0.50 13.73 8.38
N PHE A 89 1.06 12.90 7.50
CA PHE A 89 1.34 13.28 6.12
C PHE A 89 0.05 13.57 5.34
N VAL A 90 -0.92 12.66 5.37
CA VAL A 90 -2.22 12.84 4.68
C VAL A 90 -2.97 14.05 5.22
N SER A 91 -2.93 14.28 6.54
CA SER A 91 -3.57 15.44 7.15
C SER A 91 -2.95 16.76 6.68
N ARG A 92 -1.62 16.85 6.64
CA ARG A 92 -0.88 18.07 6.24
C ARG A 92 -0.92 18.36 4.74
N ASN A 93 -1.21 17.36 3.90
CA ASN A 93 -1.15 17.48 2.45
C ASN A 93 -2.53 17.25 1.79
N PRO A 94 -3.53 18.15 1.97
CA PRO A 94 -4.87 17.98 1.42
C PRO A 94 -4.92 17.90 -0.11
N GLY A 95 -3.98 18.58 -0.80
CA GLY A 95 -3.88 18.54 -2.26
C GLY A 95 -3.53 17.15 -2.82
N GLU A 96 -2.82 16.34 -2.04
CA GLU A 96 -2.31 15.03 -2.48
C GLU A 96 -3.29 13.88 -2.23
N ARG A 97 -4.39 14.13 -1.51
CA ARG A 97 -5.30 13.04 -1.06
C ARG A 97 -6.04 12.32 -2.18
N LYS A 98 -6.00 12.84 -3.41
CA LYS A 98 -6.54 12.16 -4.60
C LYS A 98 -5.59 11.08 -5.14
N GLN A 99 -4.34 11.06 -4.70
CA GLN A 99 -3.37 10.05 -5.09
C GLN A 99 -3.65 8.70 -4.41
N ASP A 100 -3.05 7.66 -4.99
CA ASP A 100 -3.00 6.32 -4.44
C ASP A 100 -2.42 6.33 -3.02
N MET A 101 -3.05 5.60 -2.10
CA MET A 101 -2.63 5.58 -0.71
C MET A 101 -1.28 4.87 -0.52
N GLY A 102 -0.94 3.89 -1.36
CA GLY A 102 0.39 3.27 -1.34
C GLY A 102 1.50 4.28 -1.65
N GLN A 103 1.28 5.14 -2.65
CA GLN A 103 2.18 6.25 -2.97
C GLN A 103 2.29 7.26 -1.81
N LEU A 104 1.17 7.63 -1.18
CA LEU A 104 1.19 8.55 -0.04
C LEU A 104 1.95 7.99 1.17
N ILE A 105 1.86 6.67 1.42
CA ILE A 105 2.67 6.00 2.45
C ILE A 105 4.15 6.11 2.12
N LEU A 106 4.52 5.89 0.86
CA LEU A 106 5.92 5.96 0.42
C LEU A 106 6.49 7.36 0.65
N LEU A 107 5.74 8.41 0.28
CA LEU A 107 6.13 9.81 0.47
C LEU A 107 6.25 10.17 1.95
N ALA A 108 5.31 9.71 2.79
CA ALA A 108 5.35 9.93 4.23
C ALA A 108 6.61 9.32 4.87
N LEU A 109 6.97 8.12 4.43
CA LEU A 109 8.16 7.41 4.91
C LEU A 109 9.46 8.01 4.36
N ASP A 110 9.46 8.48 3.10
CA ASP A 110 10.59 9.22 2.53
C ASP A 110 10.88 10.51 3.34
N GLU A 111 9.84 11.29 3.69
CA GLU A 111 9.98 12.49 4.56
C GLU A 111 10.57 12.13 5.92
N ALA A 112 10.16 10.99 6.49
CA ALA A 112 10.64 10.53 7.80
C ALA A 112 12.08 9.98 7.75
N CYS A 113 12.46 9.35 6.64
CA CYS A 113 13.75 8.67 6.47
C CYS A 113 14.87 9.55 5.93
N ARG A 114 14.55 10.71 5.35
CA ARG A 114 15.52 11.72 4.92
C ARG A 114 15.91 12.72 6.01
N LYS A 115 15.29 12.63 7.19
CA LYS A 115 15.66 13.38 8.40
C LYS A 115 16.64 12.57 9.24
#